data_AF-A0A3A6PDU2-F1
#
_entry.id   AF-A0A3A6PDU2-F1
#
_cell.length_a   1.000
_cell.length_b   1.000
_cell.length_c   1.000
_cell.angle_alpha   90.00
_cell.angle_beta   90.00
_cell.angle_gamma   90.00
#
_symmetry.space_group_name_H-M   'P 1'
#
loop_
_entity.id
_entity.type
_entity.pdbx_description
1 polymer ?
#
loop_
_entity_poly.entity_id
_entity_poly.type
_entity_poly.pdbx_seq_one_letter_code
_entity_poly.pdbx_strand_id
1 'polypeptide(L)' 'MVNEHNEPEKVNFGQLPIGKNEDVEFSEELADEADRKAQQRANEADQRAQEQ' A
#
# COMPACT_ATOMS: atom_id res chain seq x y z
N MET A 1 18.16 -38.85 2.85
CA MET A 1 17.56 -37.80 3.71
C MET A 1 17.32 -36.60 2.82
N VAL A 2 16.11 -36.50 2.26
CA VAL A 2 15.63 -35.46 1.32
C VAL A 2 14.09 -35.52 1.44
N ASN A 3 13.30 -34.46 1.56
CA ASN A 3 13.50 -33.03 1.54
C ASN A 3 12.62 -32.43 2.64
N GLU A 4 13.17 -31.55 3.46
CA GLU A 4 12.35 -30.69 4.32
C GLU A 4 11.65 -29.68 3.41
N HIS A 5 10.33 -29.79 3.33
CA HIS A 5 9.48 -28.78 2.69
C HIS A 5 9.73 -27.46 3.41
N ASN A 6 10.52 -26.58 2.79
CA ASN A 6 10.71 -25.21 3.24
C ASN A 6 9.43 -24.44 2.91
N GLU A 7 8.36 -24.70 3.66
CA GLU A 7 7.15 -23.90 3.60
C GLU A 7 7.53 -22.46 3.98
N PRO A 8 7.19 -21.45 3.17
CA PRO A 8 7.43 -20.07 3.57
C PRO A 8 6.69 -19.84 4.88
N GLU A 9 7.41 -19.34 5.90
CA GLU A 9 6.82 -18.97 7.18
C GLU A 9 5.52 -18.20 6.93
N LYS A 10 4.44 -18.57 7.64
CA LYS A 10 3.17 -17.84 7.56
C LYS A 10 3.38 -16.44 8.14
N VAL A 11 3.83 -15.51 7.30
CA VAL A 11 3.97 -14.11 7.64
C VAL A 11 2.58 -13.58 7.97
N ASN A 12 2.41 -13.06 9.19
CA ASN A 12 1.17 -12.43 9.59
C ASN A 12 1.08 -11.02 8.97
N PHE A 13 0.51 -10.94 7.77
CA PHE A 13 0.31 -9.66 7.07
C PHE A 13 -0.75 -8.76 7.73
N GLY A 14 -1.53 -9.27 8.69
CA GLY A 14 -2.60 -8.50 9.36
C GLY A 14 -2.11 -7.51 10.41
N GLN A 15 -0.82 -7.54 10.77
CA GLN A 15 -0.21 -6.65 11.77
C GLN A 15 0.85 -5.71 11.19
N LEU A 16 1.01 -5.69 9.86
CA LEU A 16 1.92 -4.75 9.21
C LEU A 16 1.35 -3.33 9.32
N PRO A 17 2.21 -2.31 9.49
CA PRO A 17 1.75 -0.93 9.45
C PRO A 17 1.11 -0.63 8.09
N ILE A 18 -0.02 0.07 8.12
CA ILE A 18 -0.69 0.54 6.91
C ILE A 18 0.17 1.68 6.35
N GLY A 19 0.74 1.48 5.16
CA GLY A 19 1.46 2.52 4.43
C GLY A 19 0.51 3.65 4.04
N LYS A 20 1.00 4.90 4.05
CA LYS A 20 0.19 6.09 3.76
C LYS A 20 0.61 6.70 2.43
N ASN A 21 -0.31 7.36 1.75
CA ASN A 21 0.03 8.06 0.50
C ASN A 21 0.98 9.25 0.72
N GLU A 22 1.07 9.77 1.95
CA GLU A 22 2.00 10.83 2.37
C GLU A 22 3.48 10.42 2.26
N ASP A 23 3.78 9.13 2.09
CA ASP A 23 5.15 8.62 1.97
C ASP A 23 5.78 8.93 0.59
N VAL A 24 5.03 9.50 -0.36
CA VAL A 24 5.48 9.86 -1.72
C VAL A 24 5.02 11.28 -2.09
N GLU A 25 5.96 12.17 -2.44
CA GLU A 25 5.66 13.55 -2.83
C GLU A 25 4.98 13.61 -4.21
N PHE A 26 3.80 14.24 -4.28
CA PHE A 26 3.08 14.47 -5.53
C PHE A 26 3.53 15.75 -6.22
N SER A 27 3.98 15.66 -7.48
CA SER A 27 4.32 16.83 -8.30
C SER A 27 3.17 17.20 -9.21
N GLU A 28 2.38 18.21 -8.85
CA GLU A 28 1.21 18.63 -9.62
C GLU A 28 1.55 19.15 -11.02
N GLU A 29 2.73 19.75 -11.20
CA GLU A 29 3.21 20.28 -12.48
C GLU A 29 3.57 19.17 -13.49
N LEU A 30 3.95 18.00 -13.00
CA LEU A 30 4.29 16.82 -13.81
C LEU A 30 3.12 15.83 -13.92
N ALA A 31 2.09 15.99 -13.08
CA ALA A 31 0.98 15.07 -12.99
C ALA A 31 -0.02 15.25 -14.14
N ASP A 32 -0.31 14.15 -14.81
CA ASP A 32 -1.40 14.09 -15.78
C ASP A 32 -2.76 13.81 -15.10
N GLU A 33 -3.82 13.67 -15.90
CA GLU A 33 -5.16 13.40 -15.37
C GLU A 33 -5.25 12.04 -14.65
N ALA A 34 -4.47 11.05 -15.09
CA ALA A 34 -4.43 9.73 -14.45
C ALA A 34 -3.74 9.80 -13.09
N ASP A 35 -2.65 10.56 -12.99
CA ASP A 35 -1.94 10.78 -11.71
C ASP A 35 -2.85 11.44 -10.67
N ARG A 36 -3.62 12.45 -11.08
CA ARG A 36 -4.60 13.12 -10.19
C ARG A 36 -5.67 12.15 -9.69
N LYS A 37 -6.19 11.29 -10.58
CA LYS A 37 -7.19 10.26 -10.21
C LYS A 37 -6.58 9.21 -9.28
N ALA A 38 -5.32 8.83 -9.49
CA ALA A 38 -4.62 7.91 -8.61
C ALA A 38 -4.44 8.50 -7.21
N GLN A 39 -4.03 9.77 -7.11
CA GLN A 39 -3.92 10.48 -5.84
C GLN A 39 -5.26 10.54 -5.09
N GLN A 40 -6.35 10.88 -5.80
CA GLN A 40 -7.68 10.90 -5.19
C GLN A 40 -8.08 9.53 -4.62
N ARG A 41 -7.88 8.45 -5.39
CA ARG A 41 -8.19 7.09 -4.92
C ARG A 41 -7.33 6.67 -3.74
N ALA A 42 -6.06 7.08 -3.70
CA ALA A 42 -5.17 6.82 -2.57
C ALA A 42 -5.67 7.50 -1.30
N ASN A 43 -6.03 8.79 -1.38
CA ASN A 43 -6.61 9.54 -0.26
C ASN A 43 -7.89 8.88 0.27
N GLU A 44 -8.80 8.47 -0.61
CA GLU A 44 -10.05 7.79 -0.22
C GLU A 44 -9.79 6.42 0.41
N ALA A 45 -8.77 5.69 -0.05
CA ALA A 45 -8.40 4.41 0.54
C ALA A 45 -7.81 4.57 1.94
N ASP A 46 -6.94 5.58 2.13
CA ASP A 46 -6.34 5.88 3.43
C ASP A 46 -7.40 6.33 4.44
N GLN A 47 -8.36 7.16 4.02
CA GLN A 47 -9.51 7.54 4.86
C GLN A 47 -10.29 6.32 5.34
N ARG A 48 -10.65 5.41 4.41
CA ARG A 48 -11.34 4.16 4.78
C ARG A 48 -10.52 3.28 5.70
N ALA A 49 -9.20 3.25 5.55
CA ALA A 49 -8.31 2.44 6.38
C ALA A 49 -8.15 3.02 7.79
N GLN A 50 -8.24 4.34 7.95
CA GLN A 50 -8.21 5.01 9.25
C GLN A 50 -9.52 4.88 10.04
N GLU A 51 -10.65 4.68 9.36
CA GLU A 51 -11.97 4.51 9.97
C GLU A 51 -12.30 3.06 10.39
N GLN A 52 -11.36 2.12 10.24
CA GLN A 52 -11.48 0.71 10.64
C GLN A 52 -10.99 0.48 12.07
#